data_AF-A0A2V5Q9M1-F1
#
_entry.id   AF-A0A2V5Q9M1-F1
#
_cell.length_a   1.000
_cell.length_b   1.000
_cell.length_c   1.000
_cell.angle_alpha   90.00
_cell.angle_beta   90.00
_cell.angle_gamma   90.00
#
_symmetry.space_group_name_H-M   'P 1'
#
loop_
_entity.id
_entity.type
_entity.pdbx_description
1 polymer ?
#
loop_
_entity_poly.entity_id
_entity_poly.type
_entity_poly.pdbx_seq_one_letter_code
_entity_poly.pdbx_strand_id
1 'polypeptide(L)'
;MQGLDIGAVAHYTGQYEDDNVSLTGSPKPQMPRSGPYPWIARKVREWVTLDLIASYTFNLPPAAPAPVPGFAKDGGKNLKVKDGKEKNVMPVSTAEYNPCGWRAWLNNTAISLGMQNVFDEDPPFAAGSDGYDASLATVKGRFCYVQLKKKF
;
A
#
# COMPACT_ATOMS: atom_id res chain seq x y z
N MET A 1 -0.48 14.03 1.39
CA MET A 1 0.26 13.68 0.17
C MET A 1 -0.77 13.30 -0.89
N GLN A 2 -0.78 14.01 -2.01
CA GLN A 2 -1.57 13.72 -3.20
C GLN A 2 -0.58 13.60 -4.36
N GLY A 3 -0.87 12.78 -5.37
CA GLY A 3 0.06 12.48 -6.46
C GLY A 3 0.87 11.21 -6.23
N LEU A 4 2.02 11.12 -6.91
CA LEU A 4 2.92 9.97 -6.90
C LEU A 4 3.83 10.01 -5.65
N ASP A 5 3.94 8.87 -4.99
CA ASP A 5 4.81 8.60 -3.86
C ASP A 5 5.58 7.29 -4.13
N ILE A 6 6.88 7.27 -3.86
CA ILE A 6 7.75 6.13 -4.12
C ILE A 6 8.57 5.86 -2.86
N GLY A 7 8.60 4.61 -2.42
CA GLY A 7 9.35 4.16 -1.27
C GLY A 7 10.25 2.97 -1.58
N ALA A 8 11.34 2.87 -0.83
CA ALA A 8 12.24 1.74 -0.81
C ALA A 8 12.54 1.35 0.64
N VAL A 9 12.59 0.05 0.94
CA VAL A 9 12.97 -0.48 2.26
C VAL A 9 14.05 -1.53 2.06
N ALA A 10 15.19 -1.34 2.73
CA ALA A 10 16.24 -2.35 2.78
C ALA A 10 16.12 -3.11 4.11
N HIS A 11 16.02 -4.43 4.03
CA HIS A 11 16.10 -5.32 5.19
C HIS A 11 17.52 -5.86 5.26
N TYR A 12 18.15 -5.80 6.43
CA TYR A 12 19.49 -6.33 6.67
C TYR A 12 19.48 -7.23 7.90
N THR A 13 19.98 -8.44 7.71
CA THR A 13 20.27 -9.40 8.78
C THR A 13 21.77 -9.57 8.84
N GLY A 14 22.36 -9.21 9.98
CA GLY A 14 23.79 -9.38 10.22
C GLY A 14 24.18 -10.85 10.38
N GLN A 15 25.48 -11.13 10.33
CA GLN A 15 25.98 -12.48 10.58
C GLN A 15 25.59 -12.99 11.97
N TYR A 16 25.25 -14.26 12.03
CA TYR A 16 24.95 -14.96 13.28
C TYR A 16 25.51 -16.39 13.23
N GLU A 17 25.63 -17.02 14.38
CA GLU A 17 26.00 -18.42 14.51
C GLU A 17 24.76 -19.29 14.22
N ASP A 18 25.01 -20.41 13.57
CA ASP A 18 24.03 -21.45 13.27
C ASP A 18 23.45 -22.07 14.57
N ASP A 19 22.59 -23.09 14.48
CA ASP A 19 22.05 -23.81 15.66
C ASP A 19 23.14 -24.64 16.38
N ASN A 20 24.07 -23.95 17.03
CA ASN A 20 25.20 -24.54 17.75
C ASN A 20 24.73 -25.33 18.98
N VAL A 21 23.50 -25.14 19.46
CA VAL A 21 22.94 -25.98 20.53
C VAL A 21 22.80 -27.42 20.02
N SER A 22 22.10 -27.59 18.90
CA SER A 22 21.89 -28.90 18.29
C SER A 22 23.13 -29.44 17.58
N LEU A 23 23.90 -28.56 16.93
CA LEU A 23 25.08 -28.96 16.15
C LEU A 23 26.26 -29.28 17.05
N THR A 24 26.64 -28.38 17.96
CA THR A 24 27.89 -28.55 18.72
C THR A 24 27.71 -29.03 20.15
N GLY A 25 26.48 -29.15 20.63
CA GLY A 25 26.21 -29.41 22.05
C GLY A 25 26.47 -28.17 22.93
N SER A 26 26.37 -26.96 22.35
CA SER A 26 26.55 -25.72 23.09
C SER A 26 25.41 -25.53 24.10
N PRO A 27 25.70 -25.07 25.34
CA PRO A 27 24.66 -24.86 26.36
C PRO A 27 23.68 -23.73 26.06
N LYS A 28 23.95 -22.86 25.06
CA LYS A 28 23.09 -21.73 24.67
C LYS A 28 23.19 -21.45 23.17
N PRO A 29 22.15 -20.86 22.54
CA PRO A 29 22.22 -20.35 21.17
C PRO A 29 23.27 -19.25 21.01
N GLN A 30 23.71 -19.00 19.77
CA GLN A 30 24.62 -17.91 19.39
C GLN A 30 26.01 -17.94 20.06
N MET A 31 26.43 -19.09 20.60
CA MET A 31 27.79 -19.21 21.13
C MET A 31 28.80 -19.29 19.99
N PRO A 32 29.98 -18.65 20.11
CA PRO A 32 31.07 -18.81 19.15
C PRO A 32 31.39 -20.30 18.96
N ARG A 33 32.03 -20.65 17.84
CA ARG A 33 32.49 -22.01 17.53
C ARG A 33 33.24 -22.65 18.72
N SER A 34 32.49 -23.39 19.53
CA SER A 34 32.91 -23.94 20.82
C SER A 34 32.04 -25.17 21.15
N GLY A 35 32.42 -25.90 22.20
CA GLY A 35 31.79 -27.17 22.58
C GLY A 35 32.56 -28.39 22.05
N PRO A 36 32.02 -29.60 22.25
CA PRO A 36 32.64 -30.86 21.81
C PRO A 36 32.89 -30.97 20.30
N TYR A 37 32.06 -30.31 19.48
CA TYR A 37 32.11 -30.43 18.01
C TYR A 37 32.24 -29.06 17.31
N PRO A 38 33.32 -28.28 17.53
CA PRO A 38 33.44 -26.92 17.00
C PRO A 38 33.61 -26.86 15.48
N TRP A 39 34.03 -27.96 14.83
CA TRP A 39 34.25 -28.02 13.38
C TRP A 39 32.96 -28.09 12.55
N ILE A 40 31.82 -28.38 13.17
CA ILE A 40 30.50 -28.35 12.52
C ILE A 40 29.73 -27.05 12.80
N ALA A 41 30.20 -26.19 13.73
CA ALA A 41 29.65 -24.86 13.89
C ALA A 41 29.95 -23.99 12.66
N ARG A 42 28.94 -23.22 12.23
CA ARG A 42 29.04 -22.32 11.09
C ARG A 42 28.48 -20.96 11.46
N LYS A 43 28.97 -19.95 10.73
CA LYS A 43 28.35 -18.64 10.72
C LYS A 43 27.44 -18.59 9.51
N VAL A 44 26.19 -18.20 9.74
CA VAL A 44 25.27 -17.84 8.69
C VAL A 44 25.70 -16.46 8.18
N ARG A 45 25.84 -16.35 6.85
CA ARG A 45 26.25 -15.11 6.19
C ARG A 45 25.20 -14.01 6.38
N GLU A 46 25.63 -12.77 6.28
CA GLU A 46 24.73 -11.63 6.20
C GLU A 46 23.78 -11.74 5.00
N TRP A 47 22.60 -11.14 5.14
CA TRP A 47 21.56 -11.19 4.12
C TRP A 47 20.89 -9.82 4.00
N VAL A 48 20.66 -9.39 2.76
CA VAL A 48 20.00 -8.11 2.44
C VAL A 48 18.92 -8.36 1.41
N THR A 49 17.73 -7.81 1.66
CA THR A 49 16.67 -7.72 0.65
C THR A 49 16.23 -6.27 0.46
N LEU A 50 15.70 -5.98 -0.73
CA LEU A 50 15.18 -4.67 -1.09
C LEU A 50 13.71 -4.81 -1.47
N ASP A 51 12.88 -4.00 -0.83
CA ASP A 51 11.46 -3.85 -1.14
C ASP A 51 11.23 -2.48 -1.78
N LEU A 52 10.36 -2.43 -2.79
CA LEU A 52 9.97 -1.21 -3.49
C LEU A 52 8.45 -1.04 -3.47
N ILE A 53 7.99 0.20 -3.34
CA ILE A 53 6.58 0.54 -3.45
C ILE A 53 6.41 1.85 -4.23
N ALA A 54 5.42 1.89 -5.10
CA ALA A 54 4.95 3.09 -5.76
C ALA A 54 3.45 3.26 -5.50
N SER A 55 3.03 4.44 -5.06
CA SER A 55 1.65 4.77 -4.74
C SER A 55 1.22 6.01 -5.49
N TYR A 56 0.02 6.00 -6.07
CA TYR A 56 -0.58 7.18 -6.67
C TYR A 56 -1.91 7.47 -6.00
N THR A 57 -2.00 8.67 -5.39
CA THR A 57 -3.24 9.17 -4.77
C THR A 57 -3.93 10.15 -5.71
N PHE A 58 -5.15 9.80 -6.13
CA PHE A 58 -5.98 10.66 -6.97
C PHE A 58 -6.45 11.89 -6.19
N ASN A 59 -6.18 13.06 -6.74
CA ASN A 59 -6.78 14.32 -6.35
C ASN A 59 -7.54 14.89 -7.56
N LEU A 60 -8.82 14.57 -7.66
CA LEU A 60 -9.64 15.00 -8.77
C LEU A 60 -10.46 16.22 -8.32
N PRO A 61 -10.40 17.36 -9.03
CA PRO A 61 -11.19 18.52 -8.68
C PRO A 61 -12.69 18.16 -8.68
N PRO A 62 -13.50 18.79 -7.80
CA PRO A 62 -14.95 18.61 -7.80
C PRO A 62 -15.52 18.84 -9.20
N ALA A 63 -16.47 18.00 -9.60
CA ALA A 63 -17.15 18.19 -10.87
C ALA A 63 -17.85 19.56 -10.86
N ALA A 64 -17.67 20.36 -11.91
CA ALA A 64 -18.36 21.64 -12.05
C ALA A 64 -19.88 21.42 -11.91
N PRO A 65 -20.61 22.29 -11.20
CA PRO A 65 -22.06 22.16 -11.05
C PRO A 65 -22.71 22.14 -12.44
N ALA A 66 -23.27 21.01 -12.84
CA ALA A 66 -24.04 20.91 -14.07
C ALA A 66 -25.46 21.43 -13.80
N PRO A 67 -26.01 22.34 -14.62
CA PRO A 67 -27.39 22.76 -14.47
C PRO A 67 -28.31 21.57 -14.74
N VAL A 68 -29.11 21.18 -13.74
CA VAL A 68 -30.10 20.09 -13.86
C VAL A 68 -31.42 20.70 -14.37
N PRO A 69 -31.90 20.36 -15.58
CA PRO A 69 -33.24 20.73 -16.00
C PRO A 69 -34.26 19.93 -15.19
N GLY A 70 -35.13 20.61 -14.43
CA GLY A 70 -36.39 20.01 -13.96
C GLY A 70 -36.69 19.97 -12.47
N PHE A 71 -35.86 20.51 -11.57
CA PHE A 71 -36.24 20.61 -10.14
C PHE A 71 -37.00 21.90 -9.82
N ALA A 72 -38.16 22.08 -10.45
CA ALA A 72 -39.18 23.00 -9.94
C ALA A 72 -40.00 22.24 -8.88
N LYS A 73 -39.62 22.38 -7.61
CA LYS A 73 -40.55 22.03 -6.53
C LYS A 73 -41.59 23.14 -6.53
N ASP A 74 -42.73 22.82 -7.14
CA ASP A 74 -43.93 23.66 -7.20
C ASP A 74 -44.15 24.35 -5.85
N GLY A 75 -43.91 25.65 -5.86
CA GLY A 75 -44.12 26.57 -4.73
C GLY A 75 -44.86 27.77 -5.26
N GLY A 76 -46.02 27.53 -5.87
CA GLY A 76 -46.86 28.56 -6.48
C GLY A 76 -47.13 29.71 -5.52
N LYS A 77 -46.57 30.88 -5.81
CA LYS A 77 -47.13 32.18 -5.42
C LYS A 77 -46.94 33.16 -6.58
N ASN A 78 -48.06 33.48 -7.21
CA ASN A 78 -48.23 34.42 -8.31
C ASN A 78 -47.50 35.75 -8.07
N LEU A 79 -46.59 36.12 -8.96
CA LEU A 79 -46.18 37.51 -9.17
C LEU A 79 -46.71 37.94 -10.54
N LYS A 80 -47.79 38.72 -10.53
CA LYS A 80 -48.27 39.44 -11.73
C LYS A 80 -47.24 40.52 -12.07
N VAL A 81 -46.57 40.37 -13.21
CA VAL A 81 -45.80 41.46 -13.84
C VAL A 81 -46.59 41.90 -15.07
N LYS A 82 -46.97 43.18 -15.10
CA LYS A 82 -47.48 43.88 -16.30
C LYS A 82 -46.33 44.01 -17.30
N ASP A 83 -46.64 43.85 -18.59
CA ASP A 83 -45.74 43.92 -19.76
C ASP A 83 -44.93 42.66 -20.13
N GLY A 84 -45.62 41.69 -20.74
CA GLY A 84 -45.51 41.48 -22.19
C GLY A 84 -44.21 40.93 -22.81
N LYS A 85 -43.12 40.68 -22.06
CA LYS A 85 -41.98 39.87 -22.53
C LYS A 85 -41.38 39.07 -21.38
N GLU A 86 -41.81 37.83 -21.25
CA GLU A 86 -41.24 36.87 -20.32
C GLU A 86 -39.79 36.54 -20.73
N LYS A 87 -38.81 37.07 -19.99
CA LYS A 87 -37.51 36.42 -19.85
C LYS A 87 -37.58 35.54 -18.62
N ASN A 88 -37.74 34.24 -18.85
CA ASN A 88 -37.75 33.23 -17.81
C ASN A 88 -36.33 33.12 -17.22
N VAL A 89 -36.01 33.95 -16.22
CA VAL A 89 -34.80 33.78 -15.41
C VAL A 89 -35.12 32.67 -14.43
N MET A 90 -34.91 31.43 -14.86
CA MET A 90 -34.95 30.30 -13.94
C MET A 90 -33.78 30.47 -12.95
N PRO A 91 -34.02 30.40 -11.63
CA PRO A 91 -32.91 30.26 -10.69
C PRO A 91 -32.24 28.92 -10.97
N VAL A 92 -30.98 28.96 -11.41
CA VAL A 92 -30.15 27.77 -11.58
C VAL A 92 -29.88 27.23 -10.17
N SER A 93 -30.71 26.29 -9.73
CA SER A 93 -30.41 25.48 -8.56
C SER A 93 -29.20 24.61 -8.91
N THR A 94 -28.02 25.05 -8.50
CA THR A 94 -26.77 24.29 -8.57
C THR A 94 -26.83 23.16 -7.55
N ALA A 95 -27.48 22.06 -7.90
CA ALA A 95 -27.27 20.81 -7.21
C ALA A 95 -25.88 20.29 -7.61
N GLU A 96 -24.90 20.48 -6.73
CA GLU A 96 -23.65 19.70 -6.77
C GLU A 96 -23.99 18.24 -6.45
N TYR A 97 -24.52 17.52 -7.44
CA TYR A 97 -24.76 16.09 -7.31
C TYR A 97 -24.34 15.39 -8.58
N ASN A 98 -23.06 15.02 -8.64
CA ASN A 98 -22.65 13.92 -9.51
C ASN A 98 -21.76 12.92 -8.75
N PRO A 99 -22.33 12.16 -7.80
CA PRO A 99 -21.63 11.06 -7.14
C PRO A 99 -21.50 9.80 -8.01
N CYS A 100 -22.08 9.78 -9.21
CA CYS A 100 -22.20 8.57 -10.04
C CYS A 100 -21.07 8.41 -11.08
N GLY A 101 -20.08 9.29 -11.10
CA GLY A 101 -18.96 9.23 -12.06
C GLY A 101 -17.73 8.51 -11.51
N TRP A 102 -16.97 7.84 -12.38
CA TRP A 102 -15.67 7.22 -12.05
C TRP A 102 -14.69 8.21 -11.39
N ARG A 103 -14.82 9.52 -11.68
CA ARG A 103 -14.04 10.58 -11.05
C ARG A 103 -14.41 10.81 -9.58
N ALA A 104 -15.69 10.82 -9.23
CA ALA A 104 -16.14 10.92 -7.84
C ALA A 104 -15.70 9.68 -7.05
N TRP A 105 -15.78 8.49 -7.68
CA TRP A 105 -15.32 7.25 -7.10
C TRP A 105 -13.80 7.20 -6.90
N LEU A 106 -12.99 7.74 -7.81
CA LEU A 106 -11.53 7.78 -7.67
C LEU A 106 -11.04 8.86 -6.72
N ASN A 107 -11.84 9.88 -6.39
CA ASN A 107 -11.35 10.98 -5.57
C ASN A 107 -10.91 10.50 -4.17
N ASN A 108 -9.73 10.90 -3.69
CA ASN A 108 -9.14 10.41 -2.44
C ASN A 108 -8.91 8.88 -2.38
N THR A 109 -8.87 8.22 -3.54
CA THR A 109 -8.41 6.84 -3.69
C THR A 109 -6.90 6.84 -3.92
N ALA A 110 -6.18 5.90 -3.32
CA ALA A 110 -4.79 5.61 -3.60
C ALA A 110 -4.64 4.18 -4.13
N ILE A 111 -3.92 4.02 -5.23
CA ILE A 111 -3.52 2.73 -5.79
C ILE A 111 -2.02 2.58 -5.56
N SER A 112 -1.59 1.44 -5.02
CA SER A 112 -0.16 1.17 -4.80
C SER A 112 0.25 -0.15 -5.44
N LEU A 113 1.43 -0.16 -6.06
CA LEU A 113 2.13 -1.35 -6.54
C LEU A 113 3.34 -1.56 -5.62
N GLY A 114 3.42 -2.72 -4.98
CA GLY A 114 4.57 -3.09 -4.15
C GLY A 114 5.24 -4.36 -4.64
N MET A 115 6.54 -4.44 -4.43
CA MET A 115 7.37 -5.61 -4.72
C MET A 115 8.33 -5.82 -3.56
N GLN A 116 8.19 -6.94 -2.86
CA GLN A 116 9.11 -7.37 -1.81
C GLN A 116 10.17 -8.28 -2.41
N ASN A 117 11.39 -8.23 -1.85
CA ASN A 117 12.55 -8.99 -2.31
C ASN A 117 12.74 -8.87 -3.83
N VAL A 118 13.00 -7.64 -4.30
CA VAL A 118 13.12 -7.30 -5.73
C VAL A 118 14.12 -8.19 -6.47
N PHE A 119 15.22 -8.55 -5.80
CA PHE A 119 16.28 -9.38 -6.36
C PHE A 119 16.02 -10.89 -6.27
N ASP A 120 14.91 -11.31 -5.68
CA ASP A 120 14.57 -12.74 -5.51
C ASP A 120 15.63 -13.52 -4.74
N GLU A 121 16.25 -12.88 -3.74
CA GLU A 121 17.35 -13.48 -2.99
C GLU A 121 16.78 -14.52 -2.02
N ASP A 122 17.32 -15.74 -2.07
CA ASP A 122 16.99 -16.79 -1.11
C ASP A 122 17.62 -16.49 0.26
N PRO A 123 16.99 -16.92 1.37
CA PRO A 123 17.59 -16.78 2.68
C PRO A 123 18.92 -17.55 2.76
N PRO A 124 19.86 -17.07 3.58
CA PRO A 124 21.13 -17.78 3.76
C PRO A 124 20.86 -19.13 4.42
N PHE A 125 21.67 -20.12 4.02
CA PHE A 125 21.57 -21.44 4.60
C PHE A 125 21.86 -21.41 6.11
N ALA A 126 20.97 -22.02 6.89
CA ALA A 126 21.17 -22.33 8.30
C ALA A 126 20.82 -23.81 8.54
N ALA A 127 21.58 -24.50 9.39
CA ALA A 127 21.26 -25.87 9.75
C ALA A 127 20.06 -25.91 10.70
N GLY A 128 19.14 -26.81 10.38
CA GLY A 128 17.86 -26.96 11.06
C GLY A 128 16.93 -27.78 10.17
N SER A 129 15.66 -27.85 10.52
CA SER A 129 14.65 -28.61 9.76
C SER A 129 14.48 -28.12 8.32
N ASP A 130 14.57 -26.81 8.10
CA ASP A 130 14.07 -26.18 6.87
C ASP A 130 15.16 -25.62 5.94
N GLY A 131 16.45 -25.74 6.33
CA GLY A 131 17.59 -25.26 5.53
C GLY A 131 17.83 -23.74 5.56
N TYR A 132 17.04 -23.01 6.36
CA TYR A 132 17.18 -21.59 6.67
C TYR A 132 16.61 -21.30 8.07
N ASP A 133 16.88 -20.12 8.61
CA ASP A 133 16.30 -19.69 9.90
C ASP A 133 14.92 -19.04 9.69
N ALA A 134 13.87 -19.80 9.98
CA ALA A 134 12.49 -19.36 9.84
C ALA A 134 12.05 -18.29 10.85
N SER A 135 12.87 -18.00 11.89
CA SER A 135 12.62 -16.90 12.81
C SER A 135 13.06 -15.54 12.27
N LEU A 136 13.99 -15.54 11.30
CA LEU A 136 14.60 -14.34 10.73
C LEU A 136 14.25 -14.12 9.26
N ALA A 137 13.89 -15.18 8.54
CA ALA A 137 13.66 -15.11 7.10
C ALA A 137 12.45 -15.93 6.65
N THR A 138 12.04 -15.73 5.39
CA THR A 138 10.96 -16.45 4.74
C THR A 138 11.38 -16.90 3.35
N VAL A 139 10.92 -18.09 2.94
CA VAL A 139 11.23 -18.68 1.62
C VAL A 139 10.30 -18.21 0.49
N LYS A 140 9.51 -17.14 0.71
CA LYS A 140 8.52 -16.68 -0.26
C LYS A 140 9.12 -16.12 -1.56
N GLY A 141 10.41 -15.80 -1.60
CA GLY A 141 11.05 -15.13 -2.74
C GLY A 141 10.44 -13.76 -3.02
N ARG A 142 10.49 -13.33 -4.28
CA ARG A 142 9.91 -12.07 -4.75
C ARG A 142 8.38 -12.09 -4.68
N PHE A 143 7.79 -11.14 -3.97
CA PHE A 143 6.35 -11.02 -3.81
C PHE A 143 5.83 -9.67 -4.33
N CYS A 144 4.97 -9.71 -5.36
CA CYS A 144 4.33 -8.51 -5.92
C CYS A 144 2.89 -8.38 -5.45
N TYR A 145 2.45 -7.16 -5.13
CA TYR A 145 1.09 -6.90 -4.69
C TYR A 145 0.56 -5.56 -5.20
N VAL A 146 -0.77 -5.47 -5.25
CA VAL A 146 -1.51 -4.23 -5.52
C VAL A 146 -2.38 -3.91 -4.31
N GLN A 147 -2.36 -2.65 -3.88
CA GLN A 147 -3.18 -2.16 -2.77
C GLN A 147 -4.10 -1.03 -3.24
N LEU A 148 -5.35 -1.06 -2.78
CA LEU A 148 -6.31 0.02 -2.95
C LEU A 148 -6.67 0.60 -1.58
N LYS A 149 -6.57 1.92 -1.42
CA LYS A 149 -6.96 2.64 -0.20
C LYS A 149 -7.92 3.77 -0.55
N LYS A 150 -9.13 3.75 0.00
CA LYS A 150 -10.14 4.81 -0.18
C LYS A 150 -10.34 5.54 1.15
N LYS A 151 -10.36 6.88 1.12
CA LYS A 151 -10.86 7.70 2.22
C LYS A 151 -12.31 8.11 1.93
N PHE A 152 -13.17 8.03 2.94
CA PHE A 152 -14.58 8.43 2.90
C PHE A 152 -14.77 9.77 3.60
#